data_AF-A0A7S1XKS0-F1
#
_entry.id   AF-A0A7S1XKS0-F1
#
_cell.length_a   1.000
_cell.length_b   1.000
_cell.length_c   1.000
_cell.angle_alpha   90.00
_cell.angle_beta   90.00
_cell.angle_gamma   90.00
#
_symmetry.space_group_name_H-M   'P 1'
#
loop_
_entity.id
_entity.type
_entity.pdbx_description
1 polymer ?
#
loop_
_entity_poly.entity_id
_entity_poly.type
_entity_poly.pdbx_seq_one_letter_code
_entity_poly.pdbx_strand_id
1 'polypeptide(L)'
;WVPSEHCIIPIRDRILTRMGSGDDMENNISSFHMEMRDTKYILDNITPRSLVVVDELGRSTSYYEGLAIAWAVSEALLSQSAFTLFITHYHQATVPRQHMLKPVYQYPRHHPFLANFSPPPPPPAPAHIGAGGRAAPRAPEPMEHDDP
;
A
#
# COMPACT_ATOMS: atom_id res chain seq x y z
N TRP A 1 16.70 -14.15 -16.02
CA TRP A 1 15.46 -13.83 -16.75
C TRP A 1 14.31 -13.75 -15.76
N VAL A 2 13.39 -12.83 -15.95
CA VAL A 2 12.15 -12.68 -15.16
C VAL A 2 10.95 -12.86 -16.10
N PRO A 3 9.77 -13.31 -15.63
CA PRO A 3 8.60 -13.52 -16.49
C PRO A 3 7.93 -12.19 -16.84
N SER A 4 8.56 -11.39 -17.69
CA SER A 4 8.00 -10.15 -18.23
C SER A 4 8.66 -9.81 -19.57
N GLU A 5 7.91 -9.19 -20.49
CA GLU A 5 8.44 -8.62 -21.73
C GLU A 5 9.43 -7.49 -21.45
N HIS A 6 9.12 -6.66 -20.44
CA HIS A 6 9.95 -5.54 -19.98
C HIS A 6 9.92 -5.43 -18.46
N CYS A 7 11.06 -5.20 -17.83
CA CYS A 7 11.13 -5.10 -16.38
C CYS A 7 12.21 -4.11 -15.91
N ILE A 8 11.82 -3.14 -15.07
CA ILE A 8 12.73 -2.22 -14.38
C ILE A 8 12.53 -2.44 -12.89
N ILE A 9 13.48 -3.11 -12.25
CA ILE A 9 13.44 -3.40 -10.80
C ILE A 9 14.54 -2.59 -10.12
N PRO A 10 14.21 -1.63 -9.23
CA PRO A 10 15.22 -0.95 -8.44
C PRO A 10 15.88 -1.91 -7.44
N ILE A 11 17.18 -1.73 -7.18
CA ILE A 11 17.92 -2.53 -6.19
C ILE A 11 17.43 -2.22 -4.79
N ARG A 12 16.75 -3.19 -4.19
CA ARG A 12 16.29 -3.19 -2.80
C ARG A 12 17.36 -3.80 -1.90
N ASP A 13 17.51 -3.25 -0.70
CA ASP A 13 18.39 -3.80 0.33
C ASP A 13 17.75 -4.97 1.08
N ARG A 14 16.42 -4.94 1.23
CA ARG A 14 15.63 -5.95 1.94
C ARG A 14 14.25 -6.13 1.33
N ILE A 15 13.72 -7.34 1.47
CA ILE A 15 12.32 -7.68 1.20
C ILE A 15 11.71 -8.11 2.54
N LEU A 16 10.68 -7.38 2.97
CA LEU A 16 10.00 -7.57 4.25
C LEU A 16 8.55 -7.93 3.97
N THR A 17 8.10 -9.09 4.44
CA THR A 17 6.78 -9.60 4.10
C THR A 17 6.00 -10.03 5.33
N ARG A 18 4.76 -9.58 5.44
CA ARG A 18 3.71 -10.21 6.24
C ARG A 18 2.73 -10.79 5.24
N MET A 19 2.80 -12.09 5.03
CA MET A 19 1.81 -12.85 4.26
C MET A 19 1.08 -13.76 5.23
N GLY A 20 -0.20 -14.03 4.99
CA GLY A 20 -0.97 -14.93 5.86
C GLY A 20 -0.26 -16.27 6.00
N SER A 21 0.21 -16.59 7.22
CA SER A 21 0.77 -17.89 7.54
C SER A 21 -0.37 -18.84 7.89
N GLY A 22 -0.28 -20.08 7.40
CA GLY A 22 -1.09 -21.17 7.95
C GLY A 22 -0.79 -21.31 9.45
N ASP A 23 -1.81 -21.70 10.21
CA ASP A 23 -1.74 -21.78 11.66
C ASP A 23 -0.51 -22.59 12.11
N ASP A 24 0.39 -21.96 12.87
CA ASP A 24 1.52 -22.62 13.51
C ASP A 24 1.02 -23.25 14.82
N MET A 25 0.33 -24.39 14.69
CA MET A 25 -0.20 -25.14 15.82
C MET A 25 0.90 -25.68 16.75
N GLU A 26 2.15 -25.71 16.32
CA GLU A 26 3.26 -26.30 17.08
C GLU A 26 3.77 -25.40 18.21
N ASN A 27 3.58 -24.07 18.11
CA ASN A 27 4.16 -23.11 19.05
C ASN A 27 3.23 -22.60 20.16
N ASN A 28 1.96 -23.02 20.21
CA ASN A 28 0.95 -22.55 21.18
C ASN A 28 0.82 -21.01 21.26
N ILE A 29 0.98 -20.35 20.12
CA ILE A 29 0.87 -18.90 19.96
C ILE A 29 -0.32 -18.61 19.04
N SER A 30 -1.12 -17.59 19.36
CA SER A 30 -2.27 -17.23 18.52
C SER A 30 -1.81 -16.67 17.16
N SER A 31 -2.61 -16.91 16.11
CA SER A 31 -2.35 -16.37 14.77
C SER A 31 -2.23 -14.83 14.80
N PHE A 32 -3.03 -14.17 15.65
CA PHE A 32 -2.92 -12.72 15.90
C PHE A 32 -1.56 -12.31 16.50
N HIS A 33 -1.02 -13.06 17.46
CA HIS A 33 0.28 -12.74 18.03
C HIS A 33 1.40 -12.89 16.99
N MET A 34 1.41 -13.97 16.21
CA MET A 34 2.41 -14.15 15.15
C MET A 34 2.35 -13.01 14.13
N GLU A 35 1.13 -12.64 13.74
CA GLU A 35 0.87 -11.51 12.85
C GLU A 35 1.43 -10.19 13.41
N MET A 36 1.23 -9.91 14.70
CA MET A 36 1.77 -8.70 15.35
C MET A 36 3.28 -8.75 15.51
N ARG A 37 3.86 -9.93 15.75
CA ARG A 37 5.32 -10.13 15.83
C ARG A 37 5.98 -9.85 14.49
N ASP A 38 5.42 -10.37 13.40
CA ASP A 38 5.94 -10.16 12.05
C ASP A 38 5.80 -8.68 11.65
N THR A 39 4.66 -8.07 11.99
CA THR A 39 4.44 -6.63 11.79
C THR A 39 5.47 -5.78 12.53
N LYS A 40 5.75 -6.10 13.81
CA LYS A 40 6.80 -5.44 14.59
C LYS A 40 8.17 -5.61 13.93
N TYR A 41 8.50 -6.82 13.48
CA TYR A 41 9.77 -7.08 12.81
C TYR A 41 9.95 -6.20 11.56
N ILE A 42 8.90 -6.07 10.74
CA ILE A 42 8.90 -5.19 9.57
C ILE A 42 9.17 -3.74 9.99
N LEU A 43 8.41 -3.22 10.96
CA LEU A 43 8.53 -1.82 11.41
C LEU A 43 9.91 -1.51 12.01
N ASP A 44 10.52 -2.45 12.73
CA ASP A 44 11.83 -2.27 13.35
C ASP A 44 12.99 -2.33 12.33
N ASN A 45 12.78 -2.97 11.17
CA ASN A 45 13.85 -3.29 10.20
C ASN A 45 13.72 -2.59 8.84
N ILE A 46 12.64 -1.83 8.64
CA ILE A 46 12.35 -1.12 7.41
C ILE A 46 13.35 0.00 7.14
N THR A 47 13.74 0.12 5.88
CA THR A 47 14.58 1.22 5.38
C THR A 47 13.89 1.90 4.19
N PRO A 48 14.28 3.12 3.79
CA PRO A 48 13.76 3.76 2.58
C PRO A 48 13.99 2.96 1.29
N ARG A 49 14.96 2.03 1.28
CA ARG A 49 15.28 1.17 0.13
C ARG A 49 14.59 -0.20 0.18
N SER A 50 13.85 -0.49 1.25
CA SER A 50 13.15 -1.76 1.42
C SER A 50 11.99 -1.90 0.44
N LEU A 51 11.66 -3.16 0.11
CA LEU A 51 10.38 -3.58 -0.47
C LEU A 51 9.57 -4.23 0.64
N VAL A 52 8.38 -3.69 0.92
CA VAL A 52 7.48 -4.19 1.95
C VAL A 52 6.21 -4.72 1.31
N VAL A 53 5.78 -5.91 1.71
CA VAL A 53 4.49 -6.50 1.32
C VAL A 53 3.75 -6.90 2.58
N VAL A 54 2.57 -6.33 2.79
CA VAL A 54 1.67 -6.67 3.89
C VAL A 54 0.36 -7.11 3.28
N ASP A 55 -0.05 -8.33 3.57
CA ASP A 55 -1.32 -8.89 3.12
C ASP A 55 -2.26 -9.10 4.30
N GLU A 56 -3.55 -8.78 4.16
CA GLU A 56 -4.65 -9.04 5.11
C GLU A 56 -4.33 -8.81 6.61
N LEU A 57 -3.63 -7.72 6.94
CA LEU A 57 -3.37 -7.36 8.35
C LEU A 57 -4.68 -7.03 9.09
N GLY A 58 -4.83 -7.51 10.32
CA GLY A 58 -5.97 -7.32 11.20
C GLY A 58 -7.05 -8.41 11.10
N ARG A 59 -6.90 -9.42 10.24
CA ARG A 59 -7.91 -10.47 10.02
C ARG A 59 -8.16 -11.36 11.23
N SER A 60 -7.16 -11.55 12.10
CA SER A 60 -7.22 -12.49 13.23
C SER A 60 -7.91 -11.94 14.48
N THR A 61 -8.51 -10.74 14.40
CA THR A 61 -9.18 -10.06 15.53
C THR A 61 -10.55 -9.50 15.11
N SER A 62 -11.25 -8.80 16.01
CA SER A 62 -12.53 -8.17 15.71
C SER A 62 -12.41 -7.15 14.56
N TYR A 63 -13.51 -6.93 13.83
CA TYR A 63 -13.50 -6.07 12.64
C TYR A 63 -12.93 -4.67 12.92
N TYR A 64 -13.41 -4.01 13.98
CA TYR A 64 -12.99 -2.65 14.32
C TYR A 64 -11.57 -2.58 14.86
N GLU A 65 -11.13 -3.57 15.65
CA GLU A 65 -9.74 -3.63 16.12
C GLU A 65 -8.79 -3.91 14.95
N GLY A 66 -9.15 -4.83 14.06
CA GLY A 66 -8.36 -5.16 12.88
C GLY A 66 -8.24 -3.98 11.93
N LEU A 67 -9.34 -3.24 11.69
CA LEU A 67 -9.33 -1.99 10.93
C LEU A 67 -8.41 -0.94 11.57
N ALA A 68 -8.52 -0.73 12.88
CA ALA A 68 -7.72 0.25 13.60
C ALA A 68 -6.22 -0.08 13.53
N ILE A 69 -5.86 -1.35 13.70
CA ILE A 69 -4.49 -1.83 13.57
C ILE A 69 -3.99 -1.67 12.14
N ALA A 70 -4.77 -2.11 11.14
CA ALA A 70 -4.41 -2.01 9.74
C ALA A 70 -4.14 -0.56 9.32
N TRP A 71 -4.98 0.36 9.79
CA TRP A 71 -4.79 1.78 9.57
C TRP A 71 -3.54 2.32 10.28
N ALA A 72 -3.38 2.07 11.58
CA ALA A 72 -2.20 2.57 12.32
C ALA A 72 -0.88 2.07 11.71
N VAL A 73 -0.83 0.81 11.28
CA VAL A 73 0.35 0.22 10.65
C VAL A 73 0.57 0.76 9.24
N SER A 74 -0.47 0.98 8.46
CA SER A 74 -0.32 1.61 7.14
C SER A 74 0.23 3.03 7.25
N GLU A 75 -0.23 3.83 8.23
CA GLU A 75 0.34 5.15 8.51
C GLU A 75 1.82 5.07 8.91
N ALA A 76 2.17 4.11 9.78
CA ALA A 76 3.56 3.89 10.19
C ALA A 76 4.45 3.50 9.01
N LEU A 77 4.01 2.60 8.13
CA LEU A 77 4.76 2.20 6.93
C LEU A 77 4.92 3.35 5.93
N LEU A 78 3.86 4.13 5.70
CA LEU A 78 3.91 5.31 4.83
C LEU A 78 4.95 6.32 5.30
N SER A 79 5.16 6.47 6.62
CA SER A 79 6.19 7.38 7.15
C SER A 79 7.62 7.03 6.72
N GLN A 80 7.91 5.75 6.44
CA GLN A 80 9.29 5.22 6.23
C GLN A 80 9.84 5.40 4.80
N SER A 81 9.01 5.83 3.84
CA SER A 81 9.38 6.02 2.42
C SER A 81 9.77 4.74 1.66
N ALA A 82 9.63 3.57 2.28
CA ALA A 82 9.83 2.30 1.60
C ALA A 82 8.72 2.05 0.56
N PHE A 83 9.05 1.30 -0.50
CA PHE A 83 8.02 0.87 -1.44
C PHE A 83 7.18 -0.21 -0.76
N THR A 84 5.91 0.10 -0.51
CA THR A 84 5.03 -0.74 0.31
C THR A 84 3.79 -1.12 -0.48
N LEU A 85 3.53 -2.42 -0.58
CA LEU A 85 2.28 -2.99 -1.04
C LEU A 85 1.49 -3.41 0.20
N PHE A 86 0.34 -2.76 0.43
CA PHE A 86 -0.54 -3.06 1.56
C PHE A 86 -1.88 -3.57 1.02
N ILE A 87 -2.07 -4.88 1.03
CA ILE A 87 -3.27 -5.55 0.56
C ILE A 87 -4.23 -5.69 1.75
N THR A 88 -5.46 -5.22 1.59
CA THR A 88 -6.46 -5.27 2.65
C THR A 88 -7.88 -5.38 2.10
N HIS A 89 -8.77 -6.01 2.87
CA HIS A 89 -10.21 -5.97 2.66
C HIS A 89 -10.88 -4.78 3.37
N TYR A 90 -10.12 -4.02 4.18
CA TYR A 90 -10.61 -2.83 4.85
C TYR A 90 -10.64 -1.65 3.89
N HIS A 91 -11.76 -1.45 3.20
CA HIS A 91 -11.97 -0.28 2.33
C HIS A 91 -11.83 1.05 3.09
N GLN A 92 -12.13 1.05 4.39
CA GLN A 92 -11.99 2.23 5.25
C GLN A 92 -10.53 2.54 5.59
N ALA A 93 -9.62 1.56 5.50
CA ALA A 93 -8.19 1.76 5.75
C ALA A 93 -7.47 2.46 4.58
N THR A 94 -8.16 2.69 3.46
CA THR A 94 -7.57 3.25 2.24
C THR A 94 -7.48 4.78 2.24
N VAL A 95 -8.02 5.45 3.27
CA VAL A 95 -7.96 6.92 3.42
C VAL A 95 -6.99 7.29 4.54
N PRO A 96 -5.66 7.31 4.28
CA PRO A 96 -4.74 7.93 5.22
C PRO A 96 -5.07 9.41 5.36
N ARG A 97 -4.81 9.99 6.53
CA ARG A 97 -5.10 11.40 6.80
C ARG A 97 -4.58 12.31 5.67
N GLN A 98 -5.41 13.28 5.28
CA GLN A 98 -5.25 14.22 4.16
C GLN A 98 -3.94 15.06 4.17
N HIS A 99 -3.09 14.90 5.19
CA HIS A 99 -1.82 15.61 5.36
C HIS A 99 -0.59 14.80 4.92
N MET A 100 -0.77 13.61 4.30
CA MET A 100 0.37 12.81 3.83
C MET A 100 0.90 13.33 2.49
N LEU A 101 2.19 13.67 2.46
CA LEU A 101 2.92 14.19 1.29
C LEU A 101 3.29 13.09 0.26
N LYS A 102 2.95 11.82 0.52
CA LYS A 102 3.33 10.68 -0.35
C LYS A 102 2.13 10.19 -1.14
N PRO A 103 2.31 9.91 -2.45
CA PRO A 103 1.23 9.37 -3.26
C PRO A 103 0.87 7.97 -2.76
N VAL A 104 -0.43 7.76 -2.51
CA VAL A 104 -1.01 6.45 -2.20
C VAL A 104 -1.83 6.05 -3.42
N TYR A 105 -1.43 4.96 -4.06
CA TYR A 105 -2.15 4.40 -5.20
C TYR A 105 -3.11 3.34 -4.71
N GLN A 106 -4.39 3.53 -5.01
CA GLN A 106 -5.44 2.57 -4.69
C GLN A 106 -5.73 1.72 -5.92
N TYR A 107 -5.62 0.40 -5.78
CA TYR A 107 -5.95 -0.55 -6.85
C TYR A 107 -7.13 -1.42 -6.39
N PRO A 108 -8.34 -1.25 -6.95
CA PRO A 108 -9.46 -2.12 -6.63
C PRO A 108 -9.23 -3.53 -7.19
N ARG A 109 -9.75 -4.56 -6.48
CA ARG A 109 -9.54 -5.98 -6.82
C ARG A 109 -9.89 -6.38 -8.26
N HIS A 110 -10.79 -5.66 -8.93
CA HIS A 110 -11.22 -5.94 -10.30
C HIS A 110 -10.54 -5.06 -11.37
N HIS A 111 -9.50 -4.31 -11.01
CA HIS A 111 -8.79 -3.50 -12.00
C HIS A 111 -7.92 -4.40 -12.90
N PRO A 112 -8.01 -4.33 -14.24
CA PRO A 112 -7.23 -5.15 -15.19
C PRO A 112 -5.70 -4.92 -15.15
N PHE A 113 -5.20 -4.18 -14.15
CA PHE A 113 -3.80 -3.78 -13.98
C PHE A 113 -2.99 -4.76 -13.12
N LEU A 114 -3.64 -5.67 -12.38
CA LEU A 114 -2.93 -6.78 -11.72
C LEU A 114 -2.39 -7.81 -12.74
N ALA A 115 -2.88 -7.79 -13.99
CA ALA A 115 -2.39 -8.65 -15.07
C ALA A 115 -1.08 -8.15 -15.70
N ASN A 116 -0.82 -6.84 -15.66
CA ASN A 116 0.37 -6.21 -16.26
C ASN A 116 0.93 -5.18 -15.28
N PHE A 117 2.03 -5.54 -14.60
CA PHE A 117 2.82 -4.65 -13.73
C PHE A 117 3.33 -3.44 -14.53
N SER A 118 2.50 -2.42 -14.74
CA SER A 118 2.96 -1.10 -15.17
C SER A 118 3.38 -0.33 -13.91
N PRO A 119 4.53 0.36 -13.92
CA PRO A 119 4.96 1.16 -12.78
C PRO A 119 3.90 2.22 -12.45
N PRO A 120 3.72 2.56 -11.16
CA PRO A 120 2.83 3.66 -10.78
C PRO A 120 3.26 4.95 -11.52
N PRO A 121 2.30 5.81 -11.91
CA PRO A 121 2.63 7.07 -12.58
C PRO A 121 3.57 7.89 -11.70
N PRO A 122 4.51 8.65 -12.28
CA PRO A 122 5.48 9.42 -11.51
C PRO A 122 4.77 10.40 -10.55
N PRO A 123 5.37 10.70 -9.37
CA PRO A 123 4.79 11.66 -8.45
C PRO A 123 4.59 13.01 -9.14
N PRO A 124 3.56 13.79 -8.77
CA PRO A 124 3.37 15.13 -9.30
C PRO A 124 4.63 15.95 -9.02
N ALA A 125 5.11 16.68 -10.03
CA ALA A 125 6.29 17.53 -9.90
C ALA A 125 6.12 18.48 -8.69
N PRO A 126 7.19 18.74 -7.91
CA PRO A 126 7.11 19.68 -6.81
C PRO A 126 6.58 21.02 -7.35
N ALA A 127 5.56 21.57 -6.67
CA ALA A 127 5.01 22.86 -7.02
C ALA A 127 6.16 23.89 -6.98
N HIS A 128 6.63 24.31 -8.15
CA HIS A 128 7.54 25.43 -8.23
C HIS A 128 6.81 26.65 -7.64
N ILE A 129 7.27 27.12 -6.48
CA ILE A 129 6.95 28.45 -5.98
C ILE A 129 7.68 29.42 -6.92
N GLY A 130 6.99 29.81 -7.99
CA GLY A 130 7.53 30.64 -9.05
C GLY A 130 6.40 31.27 -9.84
N ALA A 131 5.97 32.43 -9.36
CA ALA A 131 5.22 33.51 -10.00
C ALA A 131 4.57 33.26 -11.38
N GLY A 132 3.26 33.54 -11.45
CA GLY A 132 2.59 34.00 -12.68
C GLY A 132 1.58 33.00 -13.23
N GLY A 133 0.32 33.44 -13.30
CA GLY A 133 -0.83 32.61 -13.59
C GLY A 133 -0.89 32.06 -15.02
N ARG A 134 -1.42 30.84 -15.11
CA ARG A 134 -2.36 30.40 -16.15
C ARG A 134 -3.05 29.14 -15.61
N ALA A 135 -4.38 29.20 -15.53
CA ALA A 135 -5.21 28.09 -15.09
C ALA A 135 -4.94 26.85 -15.96
N ALA A 136 -4.68 25.71 -15.33
CA ALA A 136 -4.64 24.42 -16.02
C ALA A 136 -6.05 24.10 -16.57
N PRO A 137 -6.16 23.47 -17.76
CA PRO A 137 -7.46 23.07 -18.29
C PRO A 137 -8.13 22.08 -17.34
N ARG A 138 -9.40 22.35 -16.99
CA ARG A 138 -10.26 21.45 -16.22
C ARG A 138 -10.26 20.07 -16.89
N ALA A 139 -10.06 19.02 -16.10
CA ALA A 139 -10.31 17.65 -16.55
C ALA A 139 -11.78 17.53 -17.03
N PRO A 140 -12.06 16.77 -18.10
CA PRO A 140 -13.43 16.53 -18.53
C PRO A 140 -14.20 15.82 -17.43
N GLU A 141 -15.40 16.32 -17.11
CA GLU A 141 -16.29 15.67 -16.16
C GLU A 141 -16.70 14.29 -16.70
N PRO A 142 -16.86 13.28 -15.82
CA PRO A 142 -17.34 11.98 -16.24
C PRO A 142 -18.73 12.14 -16.85
N MET A 143 -18.91 11.68 -18.10
CA MET A 143 -20.22 11.59 -18.72
C MET A 143 -21.10 10.67 -17.87
N GLU A 144 -22.16 11.21 -17.30
CA GLU A 144 -23.28 10.41 -16.79
C GLU A 144 -23.80 9.57 -17.96
N HIS A 145 -23.59 8.27 -17.88
CA HIS A 145 -24.32 7.31 -18.69
C HIS A 145 -25.75 7.30 -18.14
N ASP A 146 -26.65 8.02 -18.81
CA ASP A 146 -28.08 7.72 -18.79
C ASP A 146 -28.24 6.32 -19.40
N ASP A 147 -28.44 5.31 -18.54
CA ASP A 147 -28.93 4.01 -18.99
C ASP A 147 -30.48 4.03 -19.04
N PRO A 148 -31.07 3.36 -20.05
CA PRO A 148 -32.49 3.47 -20.41
C PRO A 148 -33.48 2.77 -19.45
#